data_AF-A0ABD0MJF7-F1
#
_entry.id   AF-A0ABD0MJF7-F1
#
_cell.length_a   1.000
_cell.length_b   1.000
_cell.length_c   1.000
_cell.angle_alpha   90.00
_cell.angle_beta   90.00
_cell.angle_gamma   90.00
#
_symmetry.space_group_name_H-M   'P 1'
#
loop_
_entity.id
_entity.type
_entity.pdbx_description
1 polymer ?
#
loop_
_entity_poly.entity_id
_entity_poly.type
_entity_poly.pdbx_seq_one_letter_code
_entity_poly.pdbx_strand_id
1 'polypeptide(L)'
;DTRSYPFVNTQLDSVGRLQELLQGRLRSVGRAVGELVGLMVLKLSHDHILPLDVTCYSSTAQQLSSKLNQHTAQLQSRGFARGDYSRAAKNLHEAIKNSDVQDERLARLYNTRIMR
;
A
#
# COMPACT_ATOMS: atom_id res chain seq x y z
N ASP A 1 9.91 10.13 -18.50
CA ASP A 1 8.68 10.74 -19.03
C ASP A 1 7.55 9.73 -19.21
N THR A 2 6.67 9.65 -18.22
CA THR A 2 5.40 8.90 -18.32
C THR A 2 4.41 9.75 -19.10
N ARG A 3 4.28 9.46 -20.40
CA ARG A 3 3.30 10.13 -21.26
C ARG A 3 1.89 9.71 -20.81
N SER A 4 1.19 10.61 -20.11
CA SER A 4 -0.16 10.35 -19.61
C SER A 4 -1.13 10.12 -20.78
N TYR A 5 -2.11 9.24 -20.61
CA TYR A 5 -3.10 8.95 -21.65
C TYR A 5 -3.98 10.18 -21.91
N PRO A 6 -3.99 10.75 -23.13
CA PRO A 6 -4.58 12.07 -23.35
C PRO A 6 -6.09 12.04 -23.58
N PHE A 7 -6.69 10.86 -23.79
CA PHE A 7 -8.09 10.74 -24.18
C PHE A 7 -9.03 10.42 -23.00
N VAL A 8 -8.51 10.35 -21.76
CA VAL A 8 -9.30 10.11 -20.56
C VAL A 8 -10.47 11.10 -20.48
N ASN A 9 -11.70 10.59 -20.29
CA ASN A 9 -12.94 11.38 -20.22
C ASN A 9 -13.28 12.15 -21.51
N THR A 10 -12.79 11.72 -22.66
CA THR A 10 -13.15 12.30 -23.97
C THR A 10 -13.88 11.28 -24.84
N GLN A 11 -14.61 11.73 -25.86
CA GLN A 11 -15.26 10.84 -26.84
C GLN A 11 -14.26 10.02 -27.68
N LEU A 12 -12.97 10.35 -27.59
CA LEU A 12 -11.88 9.65 -28.28
C LEU A 12 -11.35 8.46 -27.47
N ASP A 13 -11.83 8.26 -26.23
CA ASP A 13 -11.50 7.10 -25.40
C ASP A 13 -12.11 5.83 -25.99
N SER A 14 -11.31 5.14 -26.79
CA SER A 14 -11.72 3.97 -27.56
C SER A 14 -10.64 2.89 -27.50
N VAL A 15 -11.08 1.63 -27.61
CA VAL A 15 -10.19 0.46 -27.58
C VAL A 15 -9.09 0.56 -28.65
N GLY A 16 -9.42 1.07 -29.84
CA GLY A 16 -8.45 1.28 -30.92
C GLY A 16 -7.32 2.25 -30.54
N ARG A 17 -7.67 3.41 -29.97
CA ARG A 17 -6.69 4.42 -29.52
C ARG A 17 -5.81 3.92 -28.37
N LEU A 18 -6.40 3.16 -27.45
CA LEU A 18 -5.65 2.54 -26.36
C LEU A 18 -4.68 1.46 -26.90
N GLN A 19 -5.11 0.69 -27.90
CA GLN A 19 -4.28 -0.32 -28.53
C GLN A 19 -3.14 0.29 -29.36
N GLU A 20 -3.37 1.41 -30.05
CA GLU A 20 -2.33 2.19 -30.72
C GLU A 20 -1.26 2.69 -29.72
N LEU A 21 -1.69 3.30 -28.62
CA LEU A 21 -0.79 3.80 -27.58
C LEU A 21 0.06 2.68 -26.96
N LEU A 22 -0.57 1.53 -26.70
CA LEU A 22 0.09 0.35 -26.13
C LEU A 22 0.80 -0.50 -27.20
N GLN A 23 0.95 0.00 -28.44
CA GLN A 23 1.68 -0.68 -29.52
C GLN A 23 1.18 -2.12 -29.78
N GLY A 24 -0.14 -2.33 -29.74
CA GLY A 24 -0.75 -3.65 -29.91
C GLY A 24 -0.69 -4.57 -28.69
N ARG A 25 -0.02 -4.15 -27.60
CA ARG A 25 0.20 -4.97 -26.39
C ARG A 25 -0.96 -4.93 -25.40
N LEU A 26 -2.09 -4.32 -25.75
CA LEU A 26 -3.25 -4.15 -24.87
C LEU A 26 -3.68 -5.47 -24.19
N ARG A 27 -3.72 -6.59 -24.94
CA ARG A 27 -4.05 -7.91 -24.36
C ARG A 27 -3.02 -8.38 -23.33
N SER A 28 -1.73 -8.22 -23.62
CA SER A 28 -0.65 -8.64 -22.71
C SER A 28 -0.62 -7.80 -21.44
N VAL A 29 -0.82 -6.48 -21.56
CA VAL A 29 -0.88 -5.55 -20.43
C VAL A 29 -2.15 -5.83 -19.60
N GLY A 30 -3.30 -5.99 -20.27
CA GLY A 30 -4.56 -6.33 -19.60
C GLY A 30 -4.47 -7.64 -18.83
N ARG A 31 -3.83 -8.67 -19.40
CA ARG A 31 -3.58 -9.94 -18.70
C ARG A 31 -2.67 -9.74 -17.50
N ALA A 32 -1.55 -9.05 -17.64
CA ALA A 32 -0.61 -8.83 -16.53
C ALA A 32 -1.26 -8.06 -15.38
N VAL A 33 -2.06 -7.03 -15.69
CA VAL A 33 -2.82 -6.28 -14.68
C VAL A 33 -3.88 -7.17 -14.04
N GLY A 34 -4.59 -7.98 -14.82
CA GLY A 34 -5.57 -8.94 -14.31
C GLY A 34 -4.95 -9.97 -13.37
N GLU A 35 -3.80 -10.55 -13.73
CA GLU A 35 -3.04 -11.48 -12.89
C GLU A 35 -2.54 -10.81 -11.60
N LEU A 36 -2.03 -9.58 -11.69
CA LEU A 36 -1.56 -8.80 -10.54
C LEU A 36 -2.71 -8.51 -9.55
N VAL A 37 -3.82 -7.98 -10.04
CA VAL A 37 -4.99 -7.67 -9.20
C VAL A 37 -5.61 -8.95 -8.64
N GLY A 38 -5.70 -10.02 -9.45
CA GLY A 38 -6.15 -11.32 -8.99
C GLY A 38 -5.29 -11.87 -7.85
N LEU A 39 -3.97 -11.80 -7.98
CA LEU A 39 -3.05 -12.21 -6.92
C LEU A 39 -3.20 -11.35 -5.65
N MET A 40 -3.37 -10.03 -5.80
CA MET A 40 -3.62 -9.13 -4.66
C MET A 40 -4.90 -9.52 -3.92
N VAL A 41 -5.99 -9.77 -4.63
CA VAL A 41 -7.27 -10.19 -4.03
C VAL A 41 -7.14 -11.54 -3.34
N LEU A 42 -6.49 -12.53 -3.97
CA LEU A 42 -6.25 -13.83 -3.34
C LEU A 42 -5.43 -13.69 -2.06
N LYS A 43 -4.37 -12.89 -2.07
CA LYS A 43 -3.55 -12.64 -0.88
C LYS A 43 -4.31 -11.94 0.24
N LEU A 44 -5.15 -10.96 -0.08
CA LEU A 44 -5.95 -10.25 0.91
C LEU A 44 -7.13 -11.08 1.47
N SER A 45 -7.60 -12.09 0.75
CA SER A 45 -8.78 -12.89 1.13
C SER A 45 -8.44 -14.26 1.72
N HIS A 46 -7.33 -14.86 1.32
CA HIS A 46 -6.97 -16.23 1.69
C HIS A 46 -6.02 -16.30 2.90
N ASP A 47 -5.09 -15.35 3.01
CA ASP A 47 -4.07 -15.41 4.05
C ASP A 47 -4.71 -15.13 5.44
N HIS A 48 -4.41 -15.97 6.43
CA HIS A 48 -4.97 -15.85 7.79
C HIS A 48 -4.62 -14.51 8.47
N ILE A 49 -3.45 -13.96 8.16
CA ILE A 49 -3.01 -12.64 8.57
C ILE A 49 -2.95 -11.76 7.34
N LEU A 50 -3.54 -10.57 7.43
CA LEU A 50 -3.60 -9.63 6.33
C LEU A 50 -2.16 -9.20 5.94
N PRO A 51 -1.78 -9.33 4.65
CA PRO A 51 -0.41 -9.08 4.19
C PRO A 51 -0.13 -7.57 3.99
N LEU A 52 -0.45 -6.75 4.99
CA LEU A 52 -0.19 -5.31 4.99
C LEU A 52 1.00 -4.99 5.90
N ASP A 53 1.97 -4.26 5.35
CA ASP A 53 3.12 -3.79 6.13
C ASP A 53 2.80 -2.47 6.84
N VAL A 54 2.39 -2.55 8.10
CA VAL A 54 2.12 -1.37 8.93
C VAL A 54 3.41 -0.56 9.21
N THR A 55 4.58 -1.19 9.11
CA THR A 55 5.86 -0.51 9.42
C THR A 55 6.25 0.50 8.33
N CYS A 56 5.78 0.33 7.10
CA CYS A 56 6.06 1.24 5.98
C CYS A 56 5.52 2.66 6.20
N TYR A 57 4.48 2.82 7.02
CA TYR A 57 3.96 4.15 7.35
C TYR A 57 4.92 4.95 8.22
N SER A 58 5.77 4.29 9.02
CA SER A 58 6.79 4.97 9.82
C SER A 58 7.82 5.67 8.94
N SER A 59 8.23 5.06 7.81
CA SER A 59 9.22 5.64 6.90
C SER A 59 8.59 6.76 6.06
N THR A 60 7.37 6.55 5.57
CA THR A 60 6.62 7.58 4.84
C THR A 60 6.34 8.81 5.72
N ALA A 61 5.95 8.62 6.98
CA ALA A 61 5.76 9.69 7.95
C ALA A 61 7.06 10.46 8.25
N GLN A 62 8.21 9.78 8.26
CA GLN A 62 9.51 10.43 8.38
C GLN A 62 9.82 11.32 7.18
N GLN A 63 9.58 10.85 5.95
CA GLN A 63 9.79 11.63 4.73
C GLN A 63 8.87 12.86 4.66
N LEU A 64 7.61 12.71 5.09
CA LEU A 64 6.67 13.82 5.19
C LEU A 64 7.11 14.82 6.26
N SER A 65 7.53 14.34 7.42
CA SER A 65 8.03 15.20 8.50
C SER A 65 9.29 15.96 8.09
N SER A 66 10.22 15.34 7.35
CA SER A 66 11.42 16.03 6.88
C SER A 66 11.08 17.13 5.88
N LYS A 67 10.13 16.89 4.97
CA LYS A 67 9.63 17.93 4.05
C LYS A 67 8.96 19.09 4.79
N LEU A 68 8.17 18.80 5.83
CA LEU A 68 7.51 19.84 6.63
C LEU A 68 8.49 20.62 7.51
N ASN A 69 9.48 19.96 8.11
CA ASN A 69 10.51 20.61 8.93
C ASN A 69 11.38 21.59 8.11
N GLN A 70 11.57 21.33 6.81
CA GLN A 70 12.23 22.29 5.91
C GLN A 70 11.45 23.61 5.78
N HIS A 71 10.14 23.60 6.05
CA HIS A 71 9.26 24.76 5.94
C HIS A 71 8.78 25.32 7.30
N THR A 72 9.05 24.65 8.42
CA THR A 72 8.57 25.10 9.74
C THR A 72 9.54 24.70 10.85
N ALA A 73 10.24 25.68 11.44
CA ALA A 73 11.30 25.49 12.43
C ALA A 73 10.82 25.03 13.83
N GLN A 74 9.52 24.76 14.03
CA GLN A 74 8.94 24.45 15.34
C GLN A 74 8.08 23.20 15.29
N LEU A 75 8.70 22.01 15.35
CA LEU A 75 7.96 20.73 15.34
C LEU A 75 8.54 19.69 16.32
N GLN A 76 8.99 20.12 17.51
CA GLN A 76 9.52 19.21 18.53
C GLN A 76 8.48 18.19 19.04
N SER A 77 7.20 18.55 19.12
CA SER A 77 6.14 17.66 19.61
C SER A 77 5.77 16.53 18.64
N ARG A 78 6.01 16.69 17.33
CA ARG A 78 5.69 15.66 16.31
C ARG A 78 6.69 14.50 16.27
N GLY A 79 7.91 14.72 16.75
CA GLY A 79 8.94 13.68 16.81
C GLY A 79 8.60 12.54 17.77
N PHE A 80 7.95 12.86 18.90
CA PHE A 80 7.59 11.89 19.94
C PHE A 80 6.49 10.93 19.46
N ALA A 81 5.36 11.44 18.97
CA ALA A 81 4.27 10.62 18.43
C ALA A 81 4.72 9.71 17.28
N ARG A 82 5.68 10.15 16.46
CA ARG A 82 6.29 9.33 15.39
C ARG A 82 7.10 8.16 15.95
N GLY A 83 7.91 8.43 16.98
CA GLY A 83 8.71 7.40 17.65
C GLY A 83 7.82 6.33 18.28
N ASP A 84 6.71 6.75 18.90
CA ASP A 84 5.72 5.85 19.50
C ASP A 84 5.03 4.99 18.46
N TYR A 85 4.62 5.57 17.33
CA TYR A 85 4.08 4.81 16.20
C TYR A 85 5.07 3.78 15.68
N SER A 86 6.33 4.18 15.44
CA SER A 86 7.37 3.28 14.92
C SER A 86 7.60 2.08 15.85
N ARG A 87 7.65 2.33 17.16
CA ARG A 87 7.76 1.27 18.17
C ARG A 87 6.52 0.38 18.20
N ALA A 88 5.33 0.97 18.20
CA ALA A 88 4.08 0.21 18.21
C ALA A 88 3.93 -0.70 16.97
N ALA A 89 4.28 -0.19 15.78
CA ALA A 89 4.26 -0.94 14.54
C ALA A 89 5.25 -2.12 14.55
N LYS A 90 6.48 -1.89 15.05
CA LYS A 90 7.48 -2.96 15.22
C LYS A 90 7.04 -4.01 16.22
N ASN A 91 6.53 -3.59 17.38
CA ASN A 91 6.02 -4.50 18.41
C ASN A 91 4.87 -5.36 17.88
N LEU A 92 3.96 -4.77 17.08
CA LEU A 92 2.88 -5.52 16.42
C LEU A 92 3.43 -6.54 15.42
N HIS A 93 4.40 -6.14 14.60
CA HIS A 93 5.04 -7.04 13.63
C HIS A 93 5.75 -8.22 14.31
N GLU A 94 6.51 -7.95 15.38
CA GLU A 94 7.18 -8.99 16.17
C GLU A 94 6.16 -9.90 16.89
N ALA A 95 5.08 -9.33 17.42
CA ALA A 95 4.01 -10.11 18.05
C ALA A 95 3.34 -11.08 17.06
N ILE A 96 3.05 -10.63 15.84
CA ILE A 96 2.49 -11.47 14.78
C ILE A 96 3.47 -12.61 14.42
N LYS A 97 4.75 -12.29 14.22
CA LYS A 97 5.77 -13.27 13.84
C LYS A 97 5.98 -14.36 14.89
N ASN A 98 5.84 -14.01 16.17
CA ASN A 98 6.03 -14.93 17.29
C ASN A 98 4.72 -15.61 17.74
N SER A 99 3.60 -15.34 17.08
CA SER A 99 2.29 -15.91 17.42
C SER A 99 1.95 -17.14 16.60
N ASP A 100 1.07 -17.98 17.14
CA ASP A 100 0.48 -19.07 16.36
C ASP A 100 -0.59 -18.53 15.42
N VAL A 101 -0.32 -18.60 14.13
CA VAL A 101 -1.20 -18.12 13.05
C VAL A 101 -2.45 -19.00 12.91
N GLN A 102 -2.45 -20.21 13.47
CA GLN A 102 -3.60 -21.12 13.46
C GLN A 102 -4.68 -20.76 14.50
N ASP A 103 -4.35 -19.90 15.48
CA ASP A 103 -5.35 -19.38 16.41
C ASP A 103 -6.19 -18.27 15.74
N GLU A 104 -7.42 -18.63 15.35
CA GLU A 104 -8.36 -17.74 14.69
C GLU A 104 -8.68 -16.49 15.51
N ARG A 105 -8.68 -16.57 16.85
CA ARG A 105 -8.98 -15.40 17.71
C ARG A 105 -7.82 -14.41 17.69
N LEU A 106 -6.58 -14.92 17.79
CA LEU A 106 -5.39 -14.08 17.72
C LEU A 106 -5.23 -13.48 16.31
N ALA A 107 -5.44 -14.28 15.26
CA ALA A 107 -5.41 -13.81 13.87
C ALA A 107 -6.43 -12.68 13.64
N ARG A 108 -7.67 -12.84 14.12
CA ARG A 108 -8.71 -11.80 14.03
C ARG A 108 -8.34 -10.53 14.80
N LEU A 109 -7.74 -10.66 15.98
CA LEU A 109 -7.27 -9.52 16.77
C LEU A 109 -6.19 -8.74 16.00
N TYR A 110 -5.18 -9.43 15.45
CA TYR A 110 -4.13 -8.78 14.67
C TYR A 110 -4.67 -8.13 13.41
N ASN A 111 -5.52 -8.82 12.64
CA ASN A 111 -6.15 -8.24 11.45
C ASN A 111 -6.94 -6.96 11.78
N THR A 112 -7.66 -6.96 12.90
CA THR A 112 -8.38 -5.75 13.37
C THR A 112 -7.42 -4.61 13.70
N ARG A 113 -6.24 -4.90 14.26
CA ARG A 113 -5.21 -3.90 14.56
C ARG A 113 -4.47 -3.42 13.30
N ILE A 114 -4.33 -4.25 12.28
CA ILE A 114 -3.73 -3.89 11.00
C ILE A 114 -4.67 -2.99 10.19
N MET A 115 -5.98 -3.24 10.23
CA MET A 115 -6.99 -2.48 9.48
C MET A 115 -7.32 -1.11 10.07
N ARG A 116 -6.93 -0.83 11.32
CA ARG A 116 -7.23 0.43 12.03
C ARG A 116 -6.01 1.32 12.10
#